data_AF-A0A4V1XI93-F1
#
_entry.id   AF-A0A4V1XI93-F1
#
_cell.length_a   1.000
_cell.length_b   1.000
_cell.length_c   1.000
_cell.angle_alpha   90.00
_cell.angle_beta   90.00
_cell.angle_gamma   90.00
#
_symmetry.space_group_name_H-M   'P 1'
#
loop_
_entity.id
_entity.type
_entity.pdbx_description
1 polymer ?
#
loop_
_entity_poly.entity_id
_entity_poly.type
_entity_poly.pdbx_seq_one_letter_code
_entity_poly.pdbx_strand_id
1 'polypeptide(L)'
;MDINGYALVIGGGGGIGRACALAFARCGALGITIADLDFESAESVAQDAKAVANNPSFRANVRQIDVTSEQSVSNAVAYAVQAFGRIDYCVNSAGLGVQSSLEVADADADEFQRMLDTNVTGTFLVTKAVSAIMRSQEPRSNNPNSPERGVSRGSIVNMGSASSFASSPRMVQYTTSKFAVLGLTKNSALDNAAYGIRVNCVCPSWVDTPMVRRAIEDVPGLDEQIKTAVPMGRIASADEIADAVIFLSSPKSSYEGEINEYGLPHNPRAHGYIAQGFPAPGLRRTVRHITGHDAEGKAVFLSTDCGDHHLIMGEQQALSNILYSTHETPVNINGDADIKYAKENEPPIHYQHGTVLRMIDFAPNEISPMHRALSVDYGVVLEGEFELILESGEKRIMRQGDVSIQRATAHQWRNLTGGGTMPGRMMWFLIGVQDVIVNGKKLEVDLGPLAVYYEGHEENKGEEK
;
A
#
# COMPACT_ATOMS: atom_id res chain seq x y z
N MET A 1 -1.49 -23.01 21.58
CA MET A 1 -1.66 -22.85 20.12
C MET A 1 -2.27 -21.49 19.87
N ASP A 2 -1.90 -20.84 18.77
CA ASP A 2 -2.26 -19.43 18.52
C ASP A 2 -3.68 -19.27 17.95
N ILE A 3 -4.32 -20.37 17.57
CA ILE A 3 -5.74 -20.44 17.21
C ILE A 3 -6.51 -21.05 18.39
N ASN A 4 -7.49 -20.31 18.90
CA ASN A 4 -8.29 -20.73 20.06
C ASN A 4 -9.74 -20.24 20.00
N GLY A 5 -10.19 -19.79 18.83
CA GLY A 5 -11.53 -19.26 18.58
C GLY A 5 -12.36 -20.14 17.62
N TYR A 6 -13.39 -19.54 17.03
CA TYR A 6 -14.32 -20.20 16.11
C TYR A 6 -14.13 -19.72 14.68
N ALA A 7 -14.00 -20.65 13.74
CA ALA A 7 -13.79 -20.37 12.32
C ALA A 7 -15.08 -20.53 11.50
N LEU A 8 -15.28 -19.66 10.51
CA LEU A 8 -16.24 -19.81 9.43
C LEU A 8 -15.47 -19.92 8.10
N VAL A 9 -15.57 -21.05 7.42
CA VAL A 9 -14.88 -21.28 6.15
C VAL A 9 -15.90 -21.41 5.03
N ILE A 10 -15.93 -20.42 4.14
CA ILE A 10 -16.79 -20.38 2.96
C ILE A 10 -16.06 -21.00 1.76
N GLY A 11 -16.74 -21.84 0.99
CA GLY A 11 -16.12 -22.69 -0.03
C GLY A 11 -15.25 -23.78 0.61
N GLY A 12 -15.66 -24.26 1.79
CA GLY A 12 -14.87 -25.17 2.62
C GLY A 12 -14.97 -26.65 2.22
N GLY A 13 -15.83 -27.01 1.26
CA GLY A 13 -16.04 -28.38 0.81
C GLY A 13 -14.91 -28.93 -0.06
N GLY A 14 -14.03 -28.09 -0.60
CA GLY A 14 -12.96 -28.53 -1.51
C GLY A 14 -11.74 -27.62 -1.55
N GLY A 15 -10.72 -28.07 -2.29
CA GLY A 15 -9.52 -27.28 -2.61
C GLY A 15 -8.85 -26.60 -1.39
N ILE A 16 -8.60 -25.29 -1.54
CA ILE A 16 -7.97 -24.46 -0.49
C ILE A 16 -8.86 -24.35 0.75
N GLY A 17 -10.18 -24.19 0.58
CA GLY A 17 -11.12 -24.09 1.70
C GLY A 17 -11.12 -25.35 2.57
N ARG A 18 -11.08 -26.54 1.95
CA ARG A 18 -10.90 -27.82 2.68
C ARG A 18 -9.60 -27.81 3.48
N ALA A 19 -8.47 -27.44 2.86
CA ALA A 19 -7.18 -27.40 3.55
C ALA A 19 -7.19 -26.42 4.74
N CYS A 20 -7.81 -25.24 4.58
CA CYS A 20 -8.00 -24.27 5.65
C CYS A 20 -8.83 -24.85 6.80
N ALA A 21 -9.93 -25.55 6.52
CA ALA A 21 -10.78 -26.16 7.53
C ALA A 21 -10.03 -27.18 8.39
N LEU A 22 -9.24 -28.05 7.75
CA LEU A 22 -8.40 -29.03 8.44
C LEU A 22 -7.28 -28.35 9.23
N ALA A 23 -6.66 -27.30 8.67
CA ALA A 23 -5.62 -26.54 9.35
C ALA A 23 -6.15 -25.86 10.61
N PHE A 24 -7.33 -25.24 10.61
CA PHE A 24 -7.92 -24.65 11.82
C PHE A 24 -8.15 -25.70 12.91
N ALA A 25 -8.63 -26.89 12.55
CA ALA A 25 -8.83 -27.99 13.48
C ALA A 25 -7.51 -28.46 14.10
N ARG A 26 -6.47 -28.66 13.27
CA ARG A 26 -5.10 -29.00 13.73
C ARG A 26 -4.49 -27.89 14.58
N CYS A 27 -4.75 -26.62 14.28
CA CYS A 27 -4.17 -25.49 15.01
C CYS A 27 -4.92 -25.14 16.30
N GLY A 28 -5.97 -25.88 16.67
CA GLY A 28 -6.59 -25.78 17.99
C GLY A 28 -7.84 -24.90 18.08
N ALA A 29 -8.47 -24.59 16.93
CA ALA A 29 -9.78 -23.95 16.92
C ALA A 29 -10.76 -24.67 17.87
N LEU A 30 -11.64 -23.91 18.52
CA LEU A 30 -12.70 -24.46 19.37
C LEU A 30 -13.85 -25.02 18.55
N GLY A 31 -14.05 -24.49 17.35
CA GLY A 31 -15.02 -25.04 16.42
C GLY A 31 -14.94 -24.38 15.06
N ILE A 32 -15.60 -25.02 14.09
CA ILE A 32 -15.66 -24.57 12.71
C ILE A 32 -17.08 -24.71 12.17
N THR A 33 -17.52 -23.74 11.39
CA THR A 33 -18.63 -23.91 10.45
C THR A 33 -18.05 -23.98 9.05
N ILE A 34 -18.27 -25.11 8.37
CA ILE A 34 -17.88 -25.31 6.97
C ILE A 34 -19.10 -25.01 6.13
N ALA A 35 -19.01 -23.96 5.31
CA ALA A 35 -20.09 -23.56 4.45
C ALA A 35 -19.70 -23.70 2.97
N ASP A 36 -20.51 -24.40 2.20
CA ASP A 36 -20.28 -24.64 0.79
C ASP A 36 -21.62 -24.73 0.03
N LEU A 37 -21.58 -24.55 -1.29
CA LEU A 37 -22.74 -24.78 -2.14
C LEU A 37 -23.06 -26.28 -2.19
N ASP A 38 -22.02 -27.12 -2.18
CA ASP A 38 -22.09 -28.56 -2.07
C ASP A 38 -22.07 -28.99 -0.59
N PHE A 39 -23.26 -29.27 -0.06
CA PHE A 39 -23.45 -29.66 1.33
C PHE A 39 -22.75 -30.99 1.68
N GLU A 40 -22.77 -31.97 0.77
CA GLU A 40 -22.20 -33.31 1.02
C GLU A 40 -20.67 -33.23 1.11
N SER A 41 -20.05 -32.46 0.20
CA SER A 41 -18.61 -32.18 0.27
C SER A 41 -18.24 -31.50 1.59
N ALA A 42 -19.03 -30.53 2.05
CA ALA A 42 -18.81 -29.86 3.33
C ALA A 42 -19.00 -30.79 4.54
N GLU A 43 -19.94 -31.73 4.50
CA GLU A 43 -20.11 -32.76 5.52
C GLU A 43 -18.91 -33.70 5.63
N SER A 44 -18.41 -34.16 4.49
CA SER A 44 -17.20 -34.99 4.44
C SER A 44 -16.00 -34.26 5.07
N VAL A 45 -15.78 -33.00 4.70
CA VAL A 45 -14.68 -32.21 5.30
C VAL A 45 -14.89 -31.97 6.79
N ALA A 46 -16.13 -31.83 7.27
CA ALA A 46 -16.39 -31.67 8.70
C ALA A 46 -16.04 -32.94 9.50
N GLN A 47 -16.21 -34.13 8.91
CA GLN A 47 -15.77 -35.39 9.52
C GLN A 47 -14.24 -35.47 9.57
N ASP A 48 -13.56 -35.15 8.46
CA ASP A 48 -12.10 -35.08 8.40
C ASP A 48 -11.54 -34.09 9.43
N ALA A 49 -12.14 -32.91 9.55
CA ALA A 49 -11.73 -31.88 10.50
C ALA A 49 -11.85 -32.36 11.95
N LYS A 50 -12.93 -33.08 12.30
CA LYS A 50 -13.08 -33.69 13.63
C LYS A 50 -12.00 -34.73 13.90
N ALA A 51 -11.62 -35.53 12.89
CA ALA A 51 -10.63 -36.58 13.03
C ALA A 51 -9.20 -36.05 13.28
N VAL A 52 -8.87 -34.86 12.75
CA VAL A 52 -7.55 -34.23 12.89
C VAL A 52 -7.49 -33.12 13.95
N ALA A 53 -8.59 -32.87 14.66
CA ALA A 53 -8.67 -31.77 15.60
C ALA A 53 -7.76 -31.99 16.81
N ASN A 54 -6.92 -30.98 17.12
CA ASN A 54 -6.07 -31.02 18.31
C ASN A 54 -6.80 -30.58 19.59
N ASN A 55 -7.96 -29.93 19.47
CA ASN A 55 -8.76 -29.52 20.61
C ASN A 55 -9.81 -30.60 20.94
N PRO A 56 -9.81 -31.19 22.15
CA PRO A 56 -10.74 -32.26 22.51
C PRO A 56 -12.20 -31.80 22.58
N SER A 57 -12.45 -30.49 22.69
CA SER A 57 -13.79 -29.89 22.68
C SER A 57 -14.17 -29.33 21.30
N PHE A 58 -13.41 -29.67 20.25
CA PHE A 58 -13.66 -29.18 18.90
C PHE A 58 -15.05 -29.58 18.39
N ARG A 59 -15.77 -28.61 17.82
CA ARG A 59 -17.07 -28.82 17.20
C ARG A 59 -17.03 -28.40 15.73
N ALA A 60 -17.42 -29.28 14.82
CA ALA A 60 -17.61 -28.92 13.41
C ALA A 60 -19.09 -29.00 13.02
N ASN A 61 -19.58 -27.92 12.41
CA ASN A 61 -20.91 -27.78 11.84
C ASN A 61 -20.81 -27.53 10.34
N VAL A 62 -21.90 -27.81 9.63
CA VAL A 62 -21.97 -27.69 8.18
C VAL A 62 -23.17 -26.82 7.81
N ARG A 63 -23.04 -26.04 6.75
CA ARG A 63 -24.14 -25.22 6.23
C ARG A 63 -24.06 -25.10 4.71
N GLN A 64 -25.19 -25.31 4.03
CA GLN A 64 -25.27 -24.96 2.62
C GLN A 64 -25.32 -23.44 2.45
N ILE A 65 -24.52 -22.90 1.53
CA ILE A 65 -24.48 -21.48 1.21
C ILE A 65 -24.34 -21.27 -0.30
N ASP A 66 -25.23 -20.48 -0.87
CA ASP A 66 -25.00 -19.76 -2.12
C ASP A 66 -24.52 -18.35 -1.78
N VAL A 67 -23.29 -18.02 -2.17
CA VAL A 67 -22.66 -16.73 -1.88
C VAL A 67 -23.22 -15.60 -2.74
N THR A 68 -23.89 -15.90 -3.86
CA THR A 68 -24.50 -14.90 -4.75
C THR A 68 -25.82 -14.33 -4.18
N SER A 69 -26.37 -14.98 -3.14
CA SER A 69 -27.61 -14.58 -2.48
C SER A 69 -27.35 -13.96 -1.10
N GLU A 70 -27.66 -12.67 -0.93
CA GLU A 70 -27.48 -11.96 0.35
C GLU A 70 -28.25 -12.64 1.50
N GLN A 71 -29.46 -13.13 1.23
CA GLN A 71 -30.25 -13.85 2.24
C GLN A 71 -29.60 -15.17 2.65
N SER A 72 -29.05 -15.92 1.67
CA SER A 72 -28.33 -17.17 1.92
C SER A 72 -27.09 -16.92 2.79
N VAL A 73 -26.30 -15.89 2.46
CA VAL A 73 -25.13 -15.46 3.24
C VAL A 73 -25.53 -15.05 4.66
N SER A 74 -26.56 -14.22 4.80
CA SER A 74 -27.06 -13.78 6.11
C SER A 74 -27.46 -14.97 6.99
N ASN A 75 -28.18 -15.95 6.42
CA ASN A 75 -28.59 -17.15 7.13
C ASN A 75 -27.40 -18.02 7.56
N ALA A 76 -26.38 -18.16 6.71
CA ALA A 76 -25.19 -18.96 7.02
C ALA A 76 -24.33 -18.31 8.12
N VAL A 77 -24.14 -16.98 8.07
CA VAL A 77 -23.45 -16.22 9.12
C VAL A 77 -24.22 -16.29 10.44
N ALA A 78 -25.54 -16.10 10.41
CA ALA A 78 -26.40 -16.22 11.59
C ALA A 78 -26.33 -17.62 12.21
N TYR A 79 -26.30 -18.67 11.40
CA TYR A 79 -26.14 -20.05 11.86
C TYR A 79 -24.80 -20.26 12.58
N ALA A 80 -23.70 -19.75 12.04
CA ALA A 80 -22.38 -19.85 12.69
C ALA A 80 -22.37 -19.12 14.05
N VAL A 81 -22.97 -17.94 14.12
CA VAL A 81 -23.14 -17.18 15.38
C VAL A 81 -24.05 -17.92 16.36
N GLN A 82 -25.17 -18.50 15.91
CA GLN A 82 -26.05 -19.29 16.78
C GLN A 82 -25.32 -20.49 17.38
N ALA A 83 -24.45 -21.14 16.62
CA ALA A 83 -23.75 -22.34 17.06
C ALA A 83 -22.64 -22.08 18.08
N PHE A 84 -21.95 -20.94 17.98
CA PHE A 84 -20.72 -20.65 18.72
C PHE A 84 -20.74 -19.33 19.51
N GLY A 85 -21.75 -18.49 19.31
CA GLY A 85 -21.90 -17.16 19.92
C GLY A 85 -21.06 -16.05 19.27
N ARG A 86 -20.12 -16.39 18.38
CA ARG A 86 -19.21 -15.46 17.70
C ARG A 86 -18.50 -16.13 16.51
N ILE A 87 -17.83 -15.32 15.71
CA ILE A 87 -16.92 -15.70 14.61
C ILE A 87 -15.60 -14.98 14.87
N ASP A 88 -14.53 -15.74 15.14
CA ASP A 88 -13.19 -15.19 15.37
C ASP A 88 -12.37 -15.14 14.07
N TYR A 89 -12.56 -16.13 13.20
CA TYR A 89 -11.84 -16.26 11.94
C TYR A 89 -12.82 -16.52 10.80
N CYS A 90 -12.66 -15.83 9.68
CA CYS A 90 -13.42 -16.09 8.47
C CYS A 90 -12.48 -16.26 7.28
N VAL A 91 -12.75 -17.28 6.45
CA VAL A 91 -12.03 -17.50 5.19
C VAL A 91 -13.02 -17.54 4.05
N ASN A 92 -12.85 -16.65 3.08
CA ASN A 92 -13.63 -16.63 1.84
C ASN A 92 -12.84 -17.32 0.73
N SER A 93 -13.11 -18.61 0.53
CA SER A 93 -12.47 -19.45 -0.50
C SER A 93 -13.40 -19.90 -1.61
N ALA A 94 -14.68 -19.49 -1.59
CA ALA A 94 -15.58 -19.75 -2.71
C ALA A 94 -15.14 -18.98 -3.96
N GLY A 95 -15.18 -19.63 -5.11
CA GLY A 95 -14.88 -18.98 -6.38
C GLY A 95 -14.94 -19.92 -7.58
N LEU A 96 -15.07 -19.31 -8.76
CA LEU A 96 -15.05 -19.97 -10.06
C LEU A 96 -13.73 -19.68 -10.77
N GLY A 97 -13.22 -20.68 -11.47
CA GLY A 97 -12.14 -20.53 -12.46
C GLY A 97 -12.71 -20.25 -13.86
N VAL A 98 -11.82 -19.97 -14.81
CA VAL A 98 -12.17 -19.79 -16.22
C VAL A 98 -12.75 -21.08 -16.79
N GLN A 99 -13.90 -20.99 -17.46
CA GLN A 99 -14.52 -22.08 -18.21
C GLN A 99 -14.26 -21.93 -19.72
N SER A 100 -14.37 -20.71 -20.26
CA SER A 100 -14.04 -20.41 -21.65
C SER A 100 -12.84 -19.45 -21.73
N SER A 101 -11.71 -20.00 -22.19
CA SER A 101 -10.47 -19.26 -22.43
C SER A 101 -10.50 -18.58 -23.80
N LEU A 102 -11.13 -17.41 -23.87
CA LEU A 102 -11.36 -16.63 -25.09
C LEU A 102 -10.69 -15.27 -25.05
N GLU A 103 -10.28 -14.76 -26.21
CA GLU A 103 -9.78 -13.38 -26.32
C GLU A 103 -10.89 -12.37 -26.01
N VAL A 104 -10.51 -11.15 -25.61
CA VAL A 104 -11.47 -10.15 -25.11
C VAL A 104 -12.60 -9.83 -26.09
N ALA A 105 -12.34 -9.93 -27.40
CA ALA A 105 -13.33 -9.68 -28.44
C ALA A 105 -14.44 -10.75 -28.50
N ASP A 106 -14.14 -11.96 -28.04
CA ASP A 106 -15.03 -13.13 -28.08
C ASP A 106 -15.45 -13.61 -26.68
N ALA A 107 -15.10 -12.87 -25.63
CA ALA A 107 -15.37 -13.26 -24.25
C ALA A 107 -16.87 -13.40 -23.98
N ASP A 108 -17.26 -14.49 -23.30
CA ASP A 108 -18.65 -14.74 -22.92
C ASP A 108 -19.07 -13.77 -21.80
N ALA A 109 -20.02 -12.88 -22.13
CA ALA A 109 -20.58 -11.92 -21.19
C ALA A 109 -21.30 -12.59 -20.00
N ASP A 110 -21.94 -13.74 -20.22
CA ASP A 110 -22.65 -14.46 -19.17
C ASP A 110 -21.66 -15.16 -18.23
N GLU A 111 -20.56 -15.75 -18.75
CA GLU A 111 -19.48 -16.26 -17.89
C GLU A 111 -18.83 -15.13 -17.10
N PHE A 112 -18.57 -13.99 -17.75
CA PHE A 112 -18.03 -12.80 -17.10
C PHE A 112 -18.91 -12.38 -15.91
N GLN A 113 -20.22 -12.25 -16.13
CA GLN A 113 -21.15 -11.86 -15.07
C GLN A 113 -21.22 -12.92 -13.95
N ARG A 114 -21.35 -14.21 -14.27
CA ARG A 114 -21.35 -15.29 -13.26
C ARG A 114 -20.09 -15.29 -12.39
N MET A 115 -18.94 -14.97 -13.00
CA MET A 115 -17.68 -14.88 -12.30
C MET A 115 -17.63 -13.66 -11.37
N LEU A 116 -18.15 -12.51 -11.79
CA LEU A 116 -18.30 -11.36 -10.91
C LEU A 116 -19.26 -11.64 -9.76
N ASP A 117 -20.42 -12.23 -10.03
CA ASP A 117 -21.43 -12.55 -9.01
C ASP A 117 -20.85 -13.48 -7.93
N THR A 118 -20.10 -14.51 -8.33
CA THR A 118 -19.52 -15.46 -7.38
C THR A 118 -18.25 -14.91 -6.71
N ASN A 119 -17.24 -14.51 -7.48
CA ASN A 119 -15.93 -14.17 -6.94
C ASN A 119 -15.93 -12.80 -6.25
N VAL A 120 -16.68 -11.82 -6.78
CA VAL A 120 -16.66 -10.43 -6.29
C VAL A 120 -17.84 -10.18 -5.36
N THR A 121 -19.07 -10.27 -5.89
CA THR A 121 -20.28 -10.01 -5.10
C THR A 121 -20.39 -10.98 -3.93
N GLY A 122 -20.12 -12.27 -4.14
CA GLY A 122 -20.10 -13.26 -3.06
C GLY A 122 -19.10 -12.94 -1.95
N THR A 123 -17.86 -12.61 -2.30
CA THR A 123 -16.84 -12.19 -1.31
C THR A 123 -17.25 -10.91 -0.58
N PHE A 124 -17.84 -9.95 -1.29
CA PHE A 124 -18.36 -8.72 -0.69
C PHE A 124 -19.48 -9.01 0.32
N LEU A 125 -20.49 -9.80 -0.06
CA LEU A 125 -21.63 -10.11 0.80
C LEU A 125 -21.19 -10.81 2.09
N VAL A 126 -20.28 -11.78 1.99
CA VAL A 126 -19.75 -12.44 3.20
C VAL A 126 -18.92 -11.47 4.03
N THR A 127 -17.99 -10.72 3.42
CA THR A 127 -17.13 -9.78 4.15
C THR A 127 -17.97 -8.74 4.87
N LYS A 128 -19.00 -8.19 4.22
CA LYS A 128 -19.98 -7.26 4.81
C LYS A 128 -20.68 -7.89 6.02
N ALA A 129 -21.27 -9.08 5.86
CA ALA A 129 -22.03 -9.73 6.93
C ALA A 129 -21.15 -10.10 8.13
N VAL A 130 -19.96 -10.67 7.89
CA VAL A 130 -19.02 -11.06 8.94
C VAL A 130 -18.43 -9.84 9.64
N SER A 131 -18.08 -8.78 8.91
CA SER A 131 -17.61 -7.52 9.51
C SER A 131 -18.65 -6.93 10.46
N ALA A 132 -19.93 -6.94 10.08
CA ALA A 132 -21.02 -6.46 10.93
C ALA A 132 -21.13 -7.28 12.23
N ILE A 133 -21.04 -8.61 12.14
CA ILE A 133 -21.02 -9.48 13.31
C ILE A 133 -19.79 -9.22 14.18
N MET A 134 -18.58 -9.28 13.62
CA MET A 134 -17.34 -9.07 14.36
C MET A 134 -17.33 -7.71 15.07
N ARG A 135 -17.84 -6.64 14.43
CA ARG A 135 -17.93 -5.30 15.03
C ARG A 135 -18.77 -5.29 16.32
N SER A 136 -19.80 -6.13 16.39
CA SER A 136 -20.65 -6.26 17.58
C SER A 136 -20.07 -7.15 18.69
N GLN A 137 -19.03 -7.95 18.40
CA GLN A 137 -18.45 -8.91 19.35
C GLN A 137 -17.53 -8.24 20.35
N GLU A 138 -17.60 -8.61 21.62
CA GLU A 138 -16.59 -8.20 22.60
C GLU A 138 -15.17 -8.57 22.13
N PRO A 139 -14.23 -7.59 22.15
CA PRO A 139 -12.87 -7.80 21.70
C PRO A 139 -12.13 -8.75 22.65
N ARG A 140 -11.21 -9.52 22.10
CA ARG A 140 -10.34 -10.44 22.84
C ARG A 140 -8.90 -9.97 22.76
N SER A 141 -8.12 -10.23 23.80
CA SER A 141 -6.66 -10.02 23.77
C SER A 141 -6.05 -10.79 22.60
N ASN A 142 -5.23 -10.13 21.78
CA ASN A 142 -4.47 -10.82 20.73
C ASN A 142 -3.54 -11.85 21.38
N ASN A 143 -2.76 -11.45 22.37
CA ASN A 143 -1.93 -12.37 23.15
C ASN A 143 -1.91 -11.95 24.62
N PRO A 144 -2.42 -12.77 25.56
CA PRO A 144 -2.38 -12.46 26.99
C PRO A 144 -0.98 -12.21 27.55
N ASN A 145 0.06 -12.78 26.92
CA ASN A 145 1.45 -12.62 27.31
C ASN A 145 2.14 -11.41 26.63
N SER A 146 1.43 -10.71 25.74
CA SER A 146 1.93 -9.53 25.00
C SER A 146 0.78 -8.51 24.84
N PRO A 147 0.33 -7.87 25.94
CA PRO A 147 -0.79 -6.94 25.92
C PRO A 147 -0.58 -5.73 24.97
N GLU A 148 0.67 -5.37 24.67
CA GLU A 148 1.05 -4.36 23.70
C GLU A 148 0.59 -4.68 22.26
N ARG A 149 0.29 -5.95 21.97
CA ARG A 149 -0.32 -6.38 20.69
C ARG A 149 -1.81 -6.05 20.62
N GLY A 150 -2.38 -5.45 21.66
CA GLY A 150 -3.75 -4.97 21.67
C GLY A 150 -4.80 -6.09 21.64
N VAL A 151 -5.98 -5.73 21.14
CA VAL A 151 -7.15 -6.60 21.09
C VAL A 151 -7.64 -6.80 19.67
N SER A 152 -8.37 -7.87 19.43
CA SER A 152 -9.03 -8.14 18.15
C SER A 152 -10.48 -8.60 18.36
N ARG A 153 -11.35 -8.19 17.45
CA ARG A 153 -12.72 -8.69 17.33
C ARG A 153 -12.85 -9.82 16.29
N GLY A 154 -11.87 -9.98 15.40
CA GLY A 154 -11.79 -11.08 14.45
C GLY A 154 -10.82 -10.82 13.29
N SER A 155 -10.63 -11.85 12.46
CA SER A 155 -9.82 -11.81 11.24
C SER A 155 -10.57 -12.41 10.06
N ILE A 156 -10.53 -11.74 8.91
CA ILE A 156 -11.11 -12.18 7.64
C ILE A 156 -9.97 -12.36 6.64
N VAL A 157 -9.95 -13.49 5.95
CA VAL A 157 -8.98 -13.78 4.89
C VAL A 157 -9.71 -14.10 3.60
N ASN A 158 -9.55 -13.24 2.59
CA ASN A 158 -10.14 -13.40 1.26
C ASN A 158 -9.14 -14.07 0.31
N MET A 159 -9.63 -15.00 -0.51
CA MET A 159 -8.80 -15.68 -1.53
C MET A 159 -8.75 -14.86 -2.83
N GLY A 160 -7.65 -14.15 -3.01
CA GLY A 160 -7.26 -13.52 -4.27
C GLY A 160 -6.65 -14.53 -5.25
N SER A 161 -5.66 -14.05 -6.00
CA SER A 161 -4.83 -14.88 -6.90
C SER A 161 -3.59 -14.08 -7.29
N ALA A 162 -2.56 -14.71 -7.85
CA ALA A 162 -1.53 -14.02 -8.63
C ALA A 162 -2.17 -13.11 -9.71
N SER A 163 -3.34 -13.52 -10.24
CA SER A 163 -4.14 -12.71 -11.16
C SER A 163 -4.75 -11.43 -10.55
N SER A 164 -4.58 -11.20 -9.24
CA SER A 164 -4.90 -9.91 -8.59
C SER A 164 -3.85 -8.83 -8.86
N PHE A 165 -2.67 -9.20 -9.36
CA PHE A 165 -1.56 -8.29 -9.63
C PHE A 165 -1.06 -8.36 -11.08
N ALA A 166 -1.24 -9.50 -11.74
CA ALA A 166 -0.79 -9.71 -13.11
C ALA A 166 -1.94 -10.26 -13.98
N SER A 167 -1.93 -9.93 -15.26
CA SER A 167 -2.91 -10.45 -16.22
C SER A 167 -2.32 -11.57 -17.08
N SER A 168 -3.17 -12.51 -17.49
CA SER A 168 -2.83 -13.51 -18.50
C SER A 168 -3.78 -13.40 -19.69
N PRO A 169 -3.32 -13.67 -20.93
CA PRO A 169 -4.19 -13.70 -22.09
C PRO A 169 -5.39 -14.62 -21.87
N ARG A 170 -6.54 -14.24 -22.44
CA ARG A 170 -7.77 -15.06 -22.48
C ARG A 170 -8.43 -15.36 -21.14
N MET A 171 -8.19 -14.52 -20.14
CA MET A 171 -8.71 -14.67 -18.77
C MET A 171 -9.31 -13.36 -18.24
N VAL A 172 -9.99 -12.58 -19.08
CA VAL A 172 -10.48 -11.24 -18.71
C VAL A 172 -11.43 -11.30 -17.52
N GLN A 173 -12.38 -12.24 -17.51
CA GLN A 173 -13.33 -12.47 -16.41
C GLN A 173 -12.62 -12.76 -15.09
N TYR A 174 -11.62 -13.63 -15.11
CA TYR A 174 -10.94 -14.07 -13.90
C TYR A 174 -10.00 -12.99 -13.37
N THR A 175 -9.20 -12.38 -14.25
CA THR A 175 -8.31 -11.28 -13.92
C THR A 175 -9.10 -10.12 -13.33
N THR A 176 -10.17 -9.66 -13.99
CA THR A 176 -11.02 -8.59 -13.48
C THR A 176 -11.60 -8.93 -12.12
N SER A 177 -12.14 -10.15 -11.95
CA SER A 177 -12.71 -10.57 -10.66
C SER A 177 -11.66 -10.59 -9.54
N LYS A 178 -10.42 -11.01 -9.81
CA LYS A 178 -9.36 -11.12 -8.79
C LYS A 178 -8.70 -9.79 -8.46
N PHE A 179 -8.62 -8.84 -9.40
CA PHE A 179 -8.31 -7.44 -9.09
C PHE A 179 -9.39 -6.83 -8.20
N ALA A 180 -10.67 -7.07 -8.50
CA ALA A 180 -11.79 -6.56 -7.70
C ALA A 180 -11.79 -7.13 -6.26
N VAL A 181 -11.50 -8.42 -6.07
CA VAL A 181 -11.34 -9.03 -4.73
C VAL A 181 -10.21 -8.37 -3.94
N LEU A 182 -9.09 -8.04 -4.58
CA LEU A 182 -7.99 -7.34 -3.91
C LEU A 182 -8.40 -5.92 -3.49
N GLY A 183 -9.04 -5.16 -4.39
CA GLY A 183 -9.56 -3.82 -4.08
C GLY A 183 -10.59 -3.84 -2.94
N LEU A 184 -11.55 -4.77 -3.01
CA LEU A 184 -12.54 -5.02 -1.95
C LEU A 184 -11.85 -5.28 -0.61
N THR A 185 -10.82 -6.13 -0.61
CA THR A 185 -10.11 -6.51 0.62
C THR A 185 -9.35 -5.34 1.22
N LYS A 186 -8.64 -4.55 0.40
CA LYS A 186 -7.95 -3.33 0.84
C LYS A 186 -8.93 -2.34 1.49
N ASN A 187 -10.07 -2.06 0.85
CA ASN A 187 -11.05 -1.13 1.41
C ASN A 187 -11.68 -1.69 2.69
N SER A 188 -12.02 -2.99 2.70
CA SER A 188 -12.59 -3.65 3.87
C SER A 188 -11.63 -3.64 5.06
N ALA A 189 -10.31 -3.71 4.83
CA ALA A 189 -9.31 -3.61 5.88
C ALA A 189 -9.32 -2.21 6.54
N LEU A 190 -9.33 -1.15 5.71
CA LEU A 190 -9.37 0.24 6.19
C LEU A 190 -10.64 0.53 6.99
N ASP A 191 -11.81 0.10 6.50
CA ASP A 191 -13.10 0.33 7.17
C ASP A 191 -13.21 -0.39 8.53
N ASN A 192 -12.48 -1.50 8.67
CA ASN A 192 -12.57 -2.39 9.83
C ASN A 192 -11.49 -2.18 10.89
N ALA A 193 -10.37 -1.52 10.54
CA ALA A 193 -9.21 -1.35 11.42
C ALA A 193 -9.57 -0.71 12.77
N ALA A 194 -10.35 0.38 12.75
CA ALA A 194 -10.80 1.07 13.97
C ALA A 194 -11.68 0.22 14.90
N TYR A 195 -12.23 -0.90 14.40
CA TYR A 195 -13.02 -1.85 15.18
C TYR A 195 -12.20 -3.05 15.68
N GLY A 196 -10.89 -3.09 15.41
CA GLY A 196 -10.01 -4.20 15.78
C GLY A 196 -10.28 -5.46 14.95
N ILE A 197 -10.76 -5.31 13.72
CA ILE A 197 -11.04 -6.40 12.78
C ILE A 197 -9.99 -6.31 11.67
N ARG A 198 -9.30 -7.43 11.42
CA ARG A 198 -8.28 -7.50 10.38
C ARG A 198 -8.87 -8.14 9.13
N VAL A 199 -8.55 -7.59 7.96
CA VAL A 199 -8.98 -8.16 6.68
C VAL A 199 -7.76 -8.25 5.78
N ASN A 200 -7.42 -9.46 5.33
CA ASN A 200 -6.24 -9.72 4.51
C ASN A 200 -6.60 -10.51 3.24
N CYS A 201 -5.75 -10.42 2.23
CA CYS A 201 -5.87 -11.18 1.00
C CYS A 201 -4.71 -12.17 0.88
N VAL A 202 -4.99 -13.44 0.62
CA VAL A 202 -3.96 -14.39 0.18
C VAL A 202 -4.10 -14.53 -1.32
N CYS A 203 -2.99 -14.38 -2.06
CA CYS A 203 -2.97 -14.38 -3.52
C CYS A 203 -2.13 -15.56 -4.06
N PRO A 204 -2.65 -16.80 -4.05
CA PRO A 204 -1.91 -17.94 -4.58
C PRO A 204 -1.71 -17.83 -6.10
N SER A 205 -0.59 -18.39 -6.57
CA SER A 205 -0.43 -18.75 -7.97
C SER A 205 -1.15 -20.08 -8.24
N TRP A 206 -0.49 -21.04 -8.89
CA TRP A 206 -1.02 -22.38 -9.14
C TRP A 206 -1.01 -23.23 -7.86
N VAL A 207 -2.17 -23.77 -7.49
CA VAL A 207 -2.35 -24.62 -6.30
C VAL A 207 -3.00 -25.92 -6.71
N ASP A 208 -2.45 -27.04 -6.23
CA ASP A 208 -3.00 -28.37 -6.47
C ASP A 208 -4.41 -28.52 -5.87
N THR A 209 -5.41 -28.27 -6.70
CA THR A 209 -6.83 -28.25 -6.36
C THR A 209 -7.62 -28.89 -7.50
N PRO A 210 -8.87 -29.34 -7.28
CA PRO A 210 -9.71 -29.85 -8.35
C PRO A 210 -9.85 -28.87 -9.53
N MET A 211 -9.86 -27.56 -9.26
CA MET A 211 -9.92 -26.51 -10.30
C MET A 211 -8.68 -26.52 -11.19
N VAL A 212 -7.48 -26.54 -10.61
CA VAL A 212 -6.21 -26.51 -11.37
C VAL A 212 -5.94 -27.85 -12.05
N ARG A 213 -6.28 -28.98 -11.42
CA ARG A 213 -6.14 -30.31 -12.05
C ARG A 213 -6.96 -30.42 -13.33
N ARG A 214 -8.23 -29.97 -13.30
CA ARG A 214 -9.07 -29.92 -14.51
C ARG A 214 -8.47 -29.02 -15.58
N ALA A 215 -7.97 -27.84 -15.21
CA ALA A 215 -7.32 -26.94 -16.18
C ALA A 215 -6.08 -27.59 -16.84
N ILE A 216 -5.28 -28.34 -16.08
CA ILE A 216 -4.12 -29.09 -16.59
C ILE A 216 -4.56 -30.20 -17.55
N GLU A 217 -5.66 -30.90 -17.25
CA GLU A 217 -6.23 -31.94 -18.11
C GLU A 217 -6.79 -31.37 -19.43
N ASP A 218 -7.45 -30.21 -19.36
CA ASP A 218 -8.14 -29.60 -20.51
C ASP A 218 -7.21 -28.83 -21.46
N VAL A 219 -6.05 -28.35 -20.98
CA VAL A 219 -5.13 -27.50 -21.75
C VAL A 219 -3.80 -28.23 -22.01
N PRO A 220 -3.57 -28.73 -23.24
CA PRO A 220 -2.34 -29.42 -23.60
C PRO A 220 -1.08 -28.58 -23.34
N GLY A 221 -0.13 -29.14 -22.60
CA GLY A 221 1.16 -28.50 -22.29
C GLY A 221 1.12 -27.50 -21.13
N LEU A 222 -0.04 -27.27 -20.50
CA LEU A 222 -0.15 -26.34 -19.38
C LEU A 222 0.73 -26.74 -18.18
N ASP A 223 0.83 -28.04 -17.86
CA ASP A 223 1.67 -28.51 -16.74
C ASP A 223 3.16 -28.11 -16.92
N GLU A 224 3.71 -28.30 -18.12
CA GLU A 224 5.11 -27.91 -18.42
C GLU A 224 5.29 -26.39 -18.44
N GLN A 225 4.29 -25.65 -18.93
CA GLN A 225 4.29 -24.18 -18.87
C GLN A 225 4.28 -23.69 -17.42
N ILE A 226 3.46 -24.29 -16.55
CA ILE A 226 3.40 -23.97 -15.13
C ILE A 226 4.75 -24.23 -14.46
N LYS A 227 5.36 -25.41 -14.68
CA LYS A 227 6.69 -25.74 -14.12
C LYS A 227 7.77 -24.75 -14.55
N THR A 228 7.70 -24.27 -15.78
CA THR A 228 8.66 -23.29 -16.31
C THR A 228 8.40 -21.88 -15.78
N ALA A 229 7.13 -21.48 -15.65
CA ALA A 229 6.73 -20.13 -15.24
C ALA A 229 6.81 -19.91 -13.72
N VAL A 230 6.67 -20.96 -12.91
CA VAL A 230 6.78 -20.87 -11.45
C VAL A 230 8.24 -21.00 -11.03
N PRO A 231 8.87 -19.98 -10.40
CA PRO A 231 10.28 -20.03 -10.02
C PRO A 231 10.65 -21.19 -9.08
N MET A 232 9.70 -21.70 -8.29
CA MET A 232 9.88 -22.88 -7.43
C MET A 232 9.81 -24.21 -8.19
N GLY A 233 9.53 -24.21 -9.49
CA GLY A 233 9.49 -25.40 -10.36
C GLY A 233 8.34 -26.37 -10.10
N ARG A 234 7.37 -25.99 -9.26
CA ARG A 234 6.19 -26.80 -8.91
C ARG A 234 4.99 -25.93 -8.54
N ILE A 235 3.80 -26.51 -8.61
CA ILE A 235 2.60 -25.92 -8.00
C ILE A 235 2.64 -26.03 -6.47
N ALA A 236 1.93 -25.12 -5.80
CA ALA A 236 1.77 -25.15 -4.36
C ALA A 236 0.81 -26.26 -3.94
N SER A 237 0.99 -26.84 -2.76
CA SER A 237 -0.05 -27.65 -2.13
C SER A 237 -1.12 -26.74 -1.51
N ALA A 238 -2.33 -27.26 -1.35
CA ALA A 238 -3.39 -26.51 -0.66
C ALA A 238 -3.06 -26.24 0.83
N ASP A 239 -2.28 -27.13 1.46
CA ASP A 239 -1.83 -26.95 2.85
C ASP A 239 -0.85 -25.76 2.99
N GLU A 240 0.01 -25.50 1.99
CA GLU A 240 0.91 -24.33 2.01
C GLU A 240 0.12 -23.01 1.99
N ILE A 241 -1.04 -22.99 1.32
CA ILE A 241 -1.93 -21.82 1.34
C ILE A 241 -2.66 -21.74 2.68
N ALA A 242 -3.11 -22.87 3.22
CA ALA A 242 -3.75 -22.92 4.52
C ALA A 242 -2.83 -22.42 5.65
N ASP A 243 -1.52 -22.71 5.61
CA ASP A 243 -0.55 -22.22 6.58
C ASP A 243 -0.46 -20.68 6.59
N ALA A 244 -0.49 -20.04 5.41
CA ALA A 244 -0.55 -18.59 5.31
C ALA A 244 -1.85 -18.02 5.89
N VAL A 245 -2.99 -18.70 5.63
CA VAL A 245 -4.30 -18.33 6.20
C VAL A 245 -4.29 -18.44 7.73
N ILE A 246 -3.70 -19.50 8.29
CA ILE A 246 -3.56 -19.66 9.75
C ILE A 246 -2.71 -18.54 10.33
N PHE A 247 -1.56 -18.22 9.72
CA PHE A 247 -0.74 -17.09 10.15
C PHE A 247 -1.56 -15.79 10.20
N LEU A 248 -2.24 -15.44 9.11
CA LEU A 248 -3.07 -14.24 8.99
C LEU A 248 -4.30 -14.25 9.89
N SER A 249 -4.79 -15.41 10.30
CA SER A 249 -5.89 -15.54 11.26
C SER A 249 -5.41 -15.43 12.71
N SER A 250 -4.17 -15.82 12.99
CA SER A 250 -3.61 -15.88 14.34
C SER A 250 -3.15 -14.52 14.89
N PRO A 251 -2.96 -14.40 16.21
CA PRO A 251 -2.33 -13.23 16.84
C PRO A 251 -0.92 -12.91 16.36
N LYS A 252 -0.22 -13.83 15.69
CA LYS A 252 1.12 -13.56 15.13
C LYS A 252 1.09 -12.47 14.08
N SER A 253 -0.05 -12.30 13.41
CA SER A 253 -0.33 -11.27 12.41
C SER A 253 -1.17 -10.12 12.99
N SER A 254 -1.05 -9.85 14.30
CA SER A 254 -1.82 -8.80 15.01
C SER A 254 -1.63 -7.38 14.44
N TYR A 255 -0.55 -7.17 13.68
CA TYR A 255 -0.26 -5.91 12.98
C TYR A 255 -0.50 -5.99 11.46
N GLU A 256 -0.80 -7.18 10.93
CA GLU A 256 -1.05 -7.41 9.50
C GLU A 256 -2.57 -7.31 9.24
N GLY A 257 -2.98 -6.26 8.55
CA GLY A 257 -4.38 -5.90 8.33
C GLY A 257 -4.65 -4.39 8.31
N GLU A 258 -3.63 -3.56 8.62
CA GLU A 258 -3.69 -2.09 8.53
C GLU A 258 -3.03 -1.54 7.26
N ILE A 259 -2.87 -2.37 6.24
CA ILE A 259 -2.05 -2.06 5.08
C ILE A 259 -2.88 -1.44 3.95
N ASN A 260 -2.65 -0.15 3.68
CA ASN A 260 -2.88 0.37 2.33
C ASN A 260 -1.91 -0.31 1.36
N GLU A 261 -2.04 -0.04 0.06
CA GLU A 261 -1.30 -0.77 -0.99
C GLU A 261 0.23 -0.67 -0.95
N TYR A 262 0.78 0.07 0.01
CA TYR A 262 2.20 0.22 0.27
C TYR A 262 2.64 -0.24 1.68
N GLY A 263 1.77 -0.89 2.45
CA GLY A 263 2.17 -1.54 3.70
C GLY A 263 2.31 -0.60 4.92
N LEU A 264 1.63 0.55 4.94
CA LEU A 264 1.72 1.51 6.06
C LEU A 264 0.39 1.68 6.80
N PRO A 265 0.41 1.78 8.15
CA PRO A 265 -0.78 2.05 8.95
C PRO A 265 -1.33 3.46 8.70
N HIS A 266 -2.64 3.61 8.85
CA HIS A 266 -3.33 4.90 8.80
C HIS A 266 -2.88 5.78 9.98
N ASN A 267 -2.15 6.87 9.72
CA ASN A 267 -1.95 7.90 10.75
C ASN A 267 -2.25 9.31 10.22
N PRO A 268 -3.34 9.96 10.68
CA PRO A 268 -3.55 11.38 10.45
C PRO A 268 -2.61 12.17 11.39
N ARG A 269 -1.52 12.71 10.83
CA ARG A 269 -0.45 13.52 11.48
C ARG A 269 0.54 12.69 12.31
N ALA A 270 1.50 12.07 11.63
CA ALA A 270 2.57 11.32 12.27
C ALA A 270 3.80 12.18 12.50
N HIS A 271 3.87 13.00 13.56
CA HIS A 271 5.15 13.56 14.04
C HIS A 271 6.21 12.45 14.05
N GLY A 272 7.40 12.69 13.48
CA GLY A 272 8.42 11.64 13.35
C GLY A 272 8.25 10.68 12.17
N TYR A 273 7.46 11.00 11.15
CA TYR A 273 7.34 10.17 9.93
C TYR A 273 8.72 9.92 9.30
N ILE A 274 9.58 10.93 9.29
CA ILE A 274 10.95 10.86 8.79
C ILE A 274 11.87 10.56 9.98
N ALA A 275 11.81 9.32 10.46
CA ALA A 275 12.52 8.91 11.67
C ALA A 275 14.02 8.66 11.43
N GLN A 276 14.40 8.00 10.33
CA GLN A 276 15.80 7.70 9.97
C GLN A 276 15.96 7.47 8.45
N GLY A 277 16.89 8.21 7.83
CA GLY A 277 17.42 7.90 6.48
C GLY A 277 16.85 8.72 5.31
N PHE A 278 17.60 8.68 4.20
CA PHE A 278 17.27 9.25 2.90
C PHE A 278 17.13 8.12 1.86
N PRO A 279 16.06 8.06 1.04
CA PRO A 279 14.92 8.99 0.94
C PRO A 279 13.89 8.79 2.08
N ALA A 280 12.82 9.60 2.09
CA ALA A 280 11.70 9.34 3.00
C ALA A 280 11.06 7.96 2.73
N PRO A 281 10.53 7.27 3.77
CA PRO A 281 9.88 5.97 3.61
C PRO A 281 8.81 6.01 2.52
N GLY A 282 8.76 4.99 1.66
CA GLY A 282 7.77 4.88 0.58
C GLY A 282 8.13 5.61 -0.73
N LEU A 283 9.18 6.44 -0.76
CA LEU A 283 9.66 7.07 -1.99
C LEU A 283 10.89 6.37 -2.55
N ARG A 284 11.07 6.44 -3.88
CA ARG A 284 12.24 5.87 -4.54
C ARG A 284 13.52 6.62 -4.09
N ARG A 285 14.65 5.92 -4.03
CA ARG A 285 15.96 6.55 -3.83
C ARG A 285 16.31 7.48 -5.00
N THR A 286 16.67 8.73 -4.69
CA THR A 286 17.20 9.68 -5.68
C THR A 286 18.63 9.29 -6.07
N VAL A 287 18.93 9.37 -7.36
CA VAL A 287 20.27 9.15 -7.92
C VAL A 287 20.61 10.37 -8.78
N ARG A 288 21.70 11.04 -8.43
CA ARG A 288 22.29 12.17 -9.17
C ARG A 288 23.49 11.66 -9.94
N HIS A 289 23.54 11.93 -11.24
CA HIS A 289 24.71 11.70 -12.08
C HIS A 289 25.29 13.05 -12.49
N ILE A 290 26.56 13.31 -12.14
CA ILE A 290 27.27 14.51 -12.57
C ILE A 290 28.17 14.13 -13.74
N THR A 291 28.14 14.92 -14.81
CA THR A 291 28.98 14.74 -16.00
C THR A 291 30.00 15.85 -16.13
N GLY A 292 31.15 15.53 -16.72
CA GLY A 292 32.24 16.46 -17.00
C GLY A 292 33.15 15.91 -18.09
N HIS A 293 34.44 16.24 -18.04
CA HIS A 293 35.41 15.80 -19.04
C HIS A 293 36.62 15.12 -18.38
N ASP A 294 37.14 14.06 -19.00
CA ASP A 294 38.42 13.44 -18.60
C ASP A 294 39.64 14.27 -19.04
N ALA A 295 40.84 13.77 -18.77
CA ALA A 295 42.11 14.43 -19.11
C ALA A 295 42.29 14.61 -20.64
N GLU A 296 41.60 13.80 -21.44
CA GLU A 296 41.58 13.85 -22.90
C GLU A 296 40.46 14.74 -23.46
N GLY A 297 39.64 15.35 -22.59
CA GLY A 297 38.53 16.21 -22.98
C GLY A 297 37.28 15.46 -23.45
N LYS A 298 37.15 14.15 -23.16
CA LYS A 298 35.96 13.37 -23.50
C LYS A 298 34.93 13.44 -22.38
N ALA A 299 33.66 13.48 -22.77
CA ALA A 299 32.55 13.48 -21.82
C ALA A 299 32.52 12.18 -20.98
N VAL A 300 32.47 12.32 -19.67
CA VAL A 300 32.44 11.22 -18.70
C VAL A 300 31.49 11.52 -17.54
N PHE A 301 31.09 10.50 -16.80
CA PHE A 301 30.45 10.67 -15.49
C PHE A 301 31.53 10.94 -14.43
N LEU A 302 31.46 12.10 -13.77
CA LEU A 302 32.35 12.47 -12.67
C LEU A 302 31.92 11.79 -11.36
N SER A 303 30.62 11.75 -11.08
CA SER A 303 30.07 11.09 -9.90
C SER A 303 28.68 10.50 -10.14
N THR A 304 28.33 9.53 -9.31
CA THR A 304 26.96 9.01 -9.16
C THR A 304 26.68 8.86 -7.67
N ASP A 305 25.78 9.68 -7.16
CA ASP A 305 25.51 9.81 -5.73
C ASP A 305 24.03 10.17 -5.48
N CYS A 306 23.70 10.68 -4.30
CA CYS A 306 22.33 11.06 -3.91
C CYS A 306 22.21 12.51 -3.43
N GLY A 307 23.09 13.40 -3.89
CA GLY A 307 23.21 14.77 -3.38
C GLY A 307 24.14 14.86 -2.17
N ASP A 308 24.65 16.07 -1.91
CA ASP A 308 25.67 16.33 -0.89
C ASP A 308 25.09 16.77 0.45
N HIS A 309 23.91 17.41 0.46
CA HIS A 309 23.31 18.00 1.67
C HIS A 309 21.89 17.50 1.90
N HIS A 310 21.64 16.92 3.07
CA HIS A 310 20.33 16.41 3.50
C HIS A 310 19.92 17.04 4.83
N LEU A 311 18.69 17.52 4.92
CA LEU A 311 18.16 18.16 6.12
C LEU A 311 16.76 17.65 6.46
N ILE A 312 16.55 17.21 7.69
CA ILE A 312 15.23 16.86 8.22
C ILE A 312 14.60 18.12 8.82
N MET A 313 13.38 18.45 8.37
CA MET A 313 12.70 19.71 8.65
C MET A 313 11.28 19.47 9.19
N GLY A 314 10.68 20.51 9.78
CA GLY A 314 9.28 20.54 10.20
C GLY A 314 8.90 19.40 11.12
N GLU A 315 9.57 19.28 12.28
CA GLU A 315 9.30 18.21 13.25
C GLU A 315 9.36 16.78 12.64
N GLN A 316 10.35 16.57 11.76
CA GLN A 316 10.55 15.31 11.04
C GLN A 316 9.40 14.95 10.09
N GLN A 317 8.77 15.95 9.47
CA GLN A 317 7.74 15.77 8.43
C GLN A 317 8.22 16.08 7.01
N ALA A 318 9.40 16.69 6.84
CA ALA A 318 9.98 16.94 5.53
C ALA A 318 11.47 16.57 5.50
N LEU A 319 11.93 16.03 4.38
CA LEU A 319 13.34 15.73 4.12
C LEU A 319 13.78 16.49 2.88
N SER A 320 14.60 17.51 3.09
CA SER A 320 15.21 18.27 2.02
C SER A 320 16.51 17.60 1.55
N ASN A 321 16.73 17.61 0.24
CA ASN A 321 17.95 17.19 -0.42
C ASN A 321 18.40 18.24 -1.45
N ILE A 322 19.62 18.76 -1.32
CA ILE A 322 20.23 19.60 -2.34
C ILE A 322 20.90 18.70 -3.38
N LEU A 323 20.36 18.73 -4.60
CA LEU A 323 20.94 18.00 -5.71
C LEU A 323 22.09 18.76 -6.36
N TYR A 324 22.04 20.09 -6.47
CA TYR A 324 23.12 20.88 -7.06
C TYR A 324 22.89 22.37 -6.79
N SER A 325 23.95 23.15 -6.71
CA SER A 325 23.84 24.60 -6.57
C SER A 325 25.02 25.32 -7.21
N THR A 326 24.77 26.52 -7.71
CA THR A 326 25.80 27.47 -8.18
C THR A 326 25.66 28.75 -7.37
N HIS A 327 26.78 29.35 -6.94
CA HIS A 327 26.77 30.60 -6.19
C HIS A 327 27.00 31.83 -7.10
N GLU A 328 27.33 31.61 -8.36
CA GLU A 328 27.65 32.64 -9.34
C GLU A 328 27.03 32.33 -10.72
N THR A 329 26.86 33.39 -11.51
CA THR A 329 26.31 33.36 -12.87
C THR A 329 27.00 34.44 -13.70
N PRO A 330 27.73 34.08 -14.77
CA PRO A 330 27.95 32.72 -15.29
C PRO A 330 28.72 31.82 -14.30
N VAL A 331 28.41 30.52 -14.30
CA VAL A 331 29.05 29.52 -13.42
C VAL A 331 30.45 29.12 -13.92
N ASN A 332 31.44 29.08 -13.02
CA ASN A 332 32.75 28.51 -13.32
C ASN A 332 32.79 26.99 -13.09
N ILE A 333 32.71 26.21 -14.18
CA ILE A 333 32.87 24.75 -14.16
C ILE A 333 34.32 24.28 -14.40
N ASN A 334 35.27 25.21 -14.57
CA ASN A 334 36.65 24.82 -14.90
C ASN A 334 37.31 24.11 -13.72
N GLY A 335 37.90 22.95 -14.00
CA GLY A 335 38.51 22.13 -12.96
C GLY A 335 37.51 21.70 -11.88
N ASP A 336 36.23 21.56 -12.26
CA ASP A 336 35.15 21.11 -11.38
C ASP A 336 34.95 22.03 -10.15
N ALA A 337 35.21 23.33 -10.32
CA ALA A 337 35.18 24.31 -9.23
C ALA A 337 33.80 24.45 -8.60
N ASP A 338 32.75 24.41 -9.42
CA ASP A 338 31.34 24.44 -9.03
C ASP A 338 30.95 23.25 -8.13
N ILE A 339 31.29 22.01 -8.51
CA ILE A 339 30.92 20.83 -7.72
C ILE A 339 31.71 20.75 -6.41
N LYS A 340 32.97 21.19 -6.40
CA LYS A 340 33.79 21.27 -5.18
C LYS A 340 33.18 22.27 -4.21
N TYR A 341 32.86 23.47 -4.71
CA TYR A 341 32.22 24.50 -3.91
C TYR A 341 30.87 24.05 -3.37
N ALA A 342 29.99 23.51 -4.23
CA ALA A 342 28.66 23.06 -3.85
C ALA A 342 28.68 21.95 -2.81
N LYS A 343 29.71 21.07 -2.84
CA LYS A 343 29.89 20.01 -1.84
C LYS A 343 30.38 20.54 -0.49
N GLU A 344 31.30 21.51 -0.51
CA GLU A 344 31.90 22.07 0.70
C GLU A 344 31.01 23.11 1.39
N ASN A 345 30.08 23.72 0.64
CA ASN A 345 29.25 24.82 1.11
C ASN A 345 27.77 24.49 0.88
N GLU A 346 27.04 24.20 1.97
CA GLU A 346 25.58 24.05 1.90
C GLU A 346 24.95 25.40 1.50
N PRO A 347 24.13 25.43 0.44
CA PRO A 347 23.60 26.69 -0.06
C PRO A 347 22.52 27.27 0.86
N PRO A 348 22.31 28.61 0.82
CA PRO A 348 21.12 29.25 1.40
C PRO A 348 19.84 28.75 0.69
N ILE A 349 18.68 29.33 1.03
CA ILE A 349 17.43 28.97 0.35
C ILE A 349 17.52 29.26 -1.15
N HIS A 350 18.10 30.40 -1.53
CA HIS A 350 18.42 30.79 -2.90
C HIS A 350 19.70 31.63 -2.90
N TYR A 351 20.45 31.58 -4.00
CA TYR A 351 21.58 32.47 -4.25
C TYR A 351 21.13 33.71 -5.02
N GLN A 352 21.63 34.91 -4.68
CA GLN A 352 21.30 36.12 -5.46
C GLN A 352 21.85 36.04 -6.90
N HIS A 353 23.05 35.49 -7.04
CA HIS A 353 23.76 35.38 -8.32
C HIS A 353 23.91 33.93 -8.80
N GLY A 354 23.02 33.02 -8.38
CA GLY A 354 23.21 31.61 -8.63
C GLY A 354 21.92 30.83 -8.73
N THR A 355 22.03 29.50 -8.57
CA THR A 355 20.91 28.57 -8.65
C THR A 355 20.97 27.53 -7.56
N VAL A 356 19.80 27.05 -7.13
CA VAL A 356 19.68 25.94 -6.17
C VAL A 356 18.67 24.95 -6.71
N LEU A 357 19.10 23.71 -6.94
CA LEU A 357 18.23 22.56 -7.24
C LEU A 357 18.01 21.75 -5.97
N ARG A 358 16.80 21.86 -5.43
CA ARG A 358 16.37 21.19 -4.19
C ARG A 358 15.27 20.19 -4.50
N MET A 359 15.27 19.09 -3.78
CA MET A 359 14.19 18.12 -3.74
C MET A 359 13.70 18.01 -2.30
N ILE A 360 12.38 17.98 -2.10
CA ILE A 360 11.80 17.79 -0.76
C ILE A 360 10.82 16.63 -0.83
N ASP A 361 11.03 15.69 0.08
CA ASP A 361 10.09 14.62 0.39
C ASP A 361 9.18 15.10 1.52
N PHE A 362 7.86 15.08 1.30
CA PHE A 362 6.85 15.46 2.27
C PHE A 362 6.21 14.22 2.88
N ALA A 363 6.04 14.23 4.20
CA ALA A 363 5.23 13.26 4.89
C ALA A 363 3.76 13.34 4.44
N PRO A 364 2.98 12.26 4.64
CA PRO A 364 1.55 12.23 4.35
C PRO A 364 0.77 13.40 4.99
N ASN A 365 -0.03 14.09 4.18
CA ASN A 365 -0.88 15.23 4.61
C ASN A 365 -0.12 16.40 5.25
N GLU A 366 1.21 16.45 5.10
CA GLU A 366 2.01 17.54 5.63
C GLU A 366 1.72 18.85 4.90
N ILE A 367 1.75 19.95 5.64
CA ILE A 367 1.60 21.30 5.11
C ILE A 367 2.81 22.15 5.46
N SER A 368 3.49 22.69 4.45
CA SER A 368 4.61 23.59 4.68
C SER A 368 4.14 24.89 5.36
N PRO A 369 5.01 25.55 6.15
CA PRO A 369 4.76 26.92 6.57
C PRO A 369 4.59 27.85 5.37
N MET A 370 3.84 28.94 5.56
CA MET A 370 3.76 30.02 4.58
C MET A 370 5.11 30.72 4.52
N HIS A 371 5.69 30.81 3.33
CA HIS A 371 7.02 31.39 3.15
C HIS A 371 7.19 31.97 1.74
N ARG A 372 8.23 32.79 1.57
CA ARG A 372 8.61 33.52 0.37
C ARG A 372 10.13 33.66 0.29
N ALA A 373 10.70 33.10 -0.76
CA ALA A 373 12.05 33.42 -1.22
C ALA A 373 12.00 34.55 -2.27
N LEU A 374 13.09 35.30 -2.41
CA LEU A 374 13.24 36.31 -3.47
C LEU A 374 13.88 35.66 -4.70
N SER A 375 13.14 34.75 -5.32
CA SER A 375 13.57 33.97 -6.48
C SER A 375 12.45 33.74 -7.48
N VAL A 376 12.83 33.28 -8.68
CA VAL A 376 11.92 32.49 -9.51
C VAL A 376 12.14 31.03 -9.19
N ASP A 377 11.06 30.33 -8.82
CA ASP A 377 11.10 28.92 -8.45
C ASP A 377 10.30 28.09 -9.45
N TYR A 378 10.92 27.07 -10.01
CA TYR A 378 10.25 26.05 -10.81
C TYR A 378 9.92 24.87 -9.90
N GLY A 379 8.73 24.88 -9.30
CA GLY A 379 8.25 23.80 -8.45
C GLY A 379 7.59 22.71 -9.29
N VAL A 380 8.18 21.52 -9.33
CA VAL A 380 7.74 20.36 -10.13
C VAL A 380 7.30 19.24 -9.20
N VAL A 381 6.11 18.68 -9.44
CA VAL A 381 5.68 17.48 -8.72
C VAL A 381 6.30 16.26 -9.39
N LEU A 382 7.22 15.59 -8.68
CA LEU A 382 7.88 14.38 -9.17
C LEU A 382 7.12 13.11 -8.82
N GLU A 383 6.56 13.04 -7.61
CA GLU A 383 5.78 11.90 -7.13
C GLU A 383 4.61 12.44 -6.30
N GLY A 384 3.38 12.07 -6.66
CA GLY A 384 2.17 12.37 -5.88
C GLY A 384 1.31 13.54 -6.37
N GLU A 385 0.53 14.10 -5.46
CA GLU A 385 -0.37 15.23 -5.68
C GLU A 385 -0.22 16.27 -4.56
N PHE A 386 -0.18 17.55 -4.91
CA PHE A 386 0.06 18.64 -3.97
C PHE A 386 -0.95 19.78 -4.16
N GLU A 387 -1.40 20.38 -3.07
CA GLU A 387 -2.14 21.64 -3.10
C GLU A 387 -1.16 22.81 -2.90
N LEU A 388 -1.04 23.65 -3.91
CA LEU A 388 -0.38 24.96 -3.82
C LEU A 388 -1.39 25.97 -3.27
N ILE A 389 -1.03 26.67 -2.21
CA ILE A 389 -1.85 27.68 -1.54
C ILE A 389 -1.08 28.99 -1.52
N LEU A 390 -1.65 30.07 -2.04
CA LEU A 390 -1.05 31.41 -2.00
C LEU A 390 -1.52 32.20 -0.77
N GLU A 391 -0.78 33.25 -0.39
CA GLU A 391 -1.18 34.17 0.70
C GLU A 391 -2.57 34.80 0.49
N SER A 392 -3.01 34.94 -0.76
CA SER A 392 -4.36 35.42 -1.11
C SER A 392 -5.48 34.44 -0.75
N GLY A 393 -5.13 33.20 -0.41
CA GLY A 393 -6.04 32.09 -0.18
C GLY A 393 -6.40 31.31 -1.45
N GLU A 394 -5.92 31.71 -2.62
CA GLU A 394 -6.08 30.93 -3.84
C GLU A 394 -5.36 29.58 -3.75
N LYS A 395 -5.99 28.54 -4.30
CA LYS A 395 -5.48 27.17 -4.26
C LYS A 395 -5.53 26.48 -5.61
N ARG A 396 -4.54 25.66 -5.92
CA ARG A 396 -4.54 24.76 -7.08
C ARG A 396 -3.96 23.41 -6.69
N ILE A 397 -4.58 22.34 -7.17
CA ILE A 397 -4.02 20.99 -7.07
C ILE A 397 -3.08 20.78 -8.26
N MET A 398 -1.86 20.35 -7.95
CA MET A 398 -0.83 19.95 -8.88
C MET A 398 -0.63 18.44 -8.79
N ARG A 399 -0.52 17.78 -9.94
CA ARG A 399 -0.29 16.34 -10.08
C ARG A 399 1.10 16.06 -10.60
N GLN A 400 1.52 14.80 -10.56
CA GLN A 400 2.80 14.37 -11.11
C GLN A 400 3.02 14.90 -12.54
N GLY A 401 4.15 15.60 -12.73
CA GLY A 401 4.52 16.26 -13.99
C GLY A 401 4.06 17.72 -14.09
N ASP A 402 3.16 18.20 -13.24
CA ASP A 402 2.77 19.60 -13.22
C ASP A 402 3.90 20.49 -12.69
N VAL A 403 3.97 21.70 -13.24
CA VAL A 403 4.99 22.70 -12.93
C VAL A 403 4.33 23.99 -12.48
N SER A 404 4.82 24.54 -11.38
CA SER A 404 4.51 25.88 -10.90
C SER A 404 5.69 26.80 -11.19
N ILE A 405 5.38 28.02 -11.65
CA ILE A 405 6.36 29.09 -11.81
C ILE A 405 6.06 30.12 -10.73
N GLN A 406 6.78 30.06 -9.63
CA GLN A 406 6.63 31.00 -8.53
C GLN A 406 7.56 32.18 -8.72
N ARG A 407 7.05 33.39 -8.51
CA ARG A 407 7.74 34.65 -8.84
C ARG A 407 7.79 35.53 -7.61
N ALA A 408 8.60 35.15 -6.62
CA ALA A 408 8.70 35.79 -5.32
C ALA A 408 7.35 35.95 -4.59
N THR A 409 6.46 34.96 -4.74
CA THR A 409 5.14 34.91 -4.10
C THR A 409 5.18 34.12 -2.81
N ALA A 410 4.48 34.59 -1.78
CA ALA A 410 4.30 33.82 -0.55
C ALA A 410 3.34 32.64 -0.78
N HIS A 411 3.73 31.46 -0.33
CA HIS A 411 3.01 30.23 -0.63
C HIS A 411 3.18 29.13 0.43
N GLN A 412 2.29 28.14 0.37
CA GLN A 412 2.33 26.88 1.11
C GLN A 412 2.07 25.71 0.18
N TRP A 413 2.63 24.56 0.56
CA TRP A 413 2.45 23.29 -0.12
C TRP A 413 1.82 22.29 0.84
N ARG A 414 0.73 21.65 0.44
CA ARG A 414 0.14 20.53 1.18
C ARG A 414 0.22 19.26 0.36
N ASN A 415 0.81 18.21 0.92
CA ASN A 415 0.86 16.89 0.30
C ASN A 415 -0.53 16.22 0.38
N LEU A 416 -1.17 16.01 -0.78
CA LEU A 416 -2.46 15.32 -0.89
C LEU A 416 -2.33 13.88 -1.39
N THR A 417 -1.11 13.40 -1.59
CA THR A 417 -0.84 12.10 -2.20
C THR A 417 -1.57 10.96 -1.48
N GLY A 418 -2.32 10.16 -2.22
CA GLY A 418 -3.15 9.09 -1.67
C GLY A 418 -4.23 9.58 -0.71
N GLY A 419 -4.82 10.76 -0.94
CA GLY A 419 -5.75 11.38 -0.01
C GLY A 419 -5.09 11.88 1.29
N GLY A 420 -3.79 12.18 1.24
CA GLY A 420 -2.98 12.58 2.40
C GLY A 420 -2.46 11.40 3.23
N THR A 421 -2.46 10.19 2.69
CA THR A 421 -1.97 8.99 3.40
C THR A 421 -0.60 8.50 2.90
N MET A 422 -0.10 9.08 1.81
CA MET A 422 1.15 8.71 1.18
C MET A 422 2.15 9.87 1.18
N PRO A 423 3.46 9.57 1.22
CA PRO A 423 4.48 10.59 1.03
C PRO A 423 4.40 11.14 -0.39
N GLY A 424 4.89 12.36 -0.59
CA GLY A 424 4.98 12.98 -1.90
C GLY A 424 6.36 13.61 -2.09
N ARG A 425 6.75 13.83 -3.35
CA ARG A 425 8.03 14.44 -3.70
C ARG A 425 7.86 15.60 -4.65
N MET A 426 8.47 16.71 -4.29
CA MET A 426 8.58 17.89 -5.14
C MET A 426 10.05 18.27 -5.37
N MET A 427 10.30 18.87 -6.52
CA MET A 427 11.61 19.41 -6.89
C MET A 427 11.47 20.90 -7.20
N TRP A 428 12.36 21.71 -6.66
CA TRP A 428 12.46 23.13 -6.94
C TRP A 428 13.80 23.46 -7.57
N PHE A 429 13.74 24.26 -8.63
CA PHE A 429 14.89 24.98 -9.15
C PHE A 429 14.70 26.46 -8.85
N LEU A 430 15.55 27.04 -8.01
CA LEU A 430 15.48 28.43 -7.60
C LEU A 430 16.56 29.22 -8.32
N ILE A 431 16.16 30.36 -8.88
CA ILE A 431 17.05 31.32 -9.54
C ILE A 431 16.90 32.66 -8.83
N GLY A 432 18.03 33.27 -8.45
CA GLY A 432 18.04 34.61 -7.89
C GLY A 432 17.41 35.64 -8.82
N VAL A 433 16.70 36.62 -8.26
CA VAL A 433 16.11 37.72 -9.02
C VAL A 433 16.65 39.06 -8.57
N GLN A 434 16.49 40.06 -9.44
CA GLN A 434 16.58 41.46 -9.02
C GLN A 434 15.51 41.79 -7.98
N ASP A 435 15.71 42.89 -7.27
CA ASP A 435 14.73 43.44 -6.34
C ASP A 435 13.32 43.50 -6.93
N VAL A 436 12.36 42.88 -6.25
CA VAL A 436 10.96 42.86 -6.67
C VAL A 436 10.25 44.05 -6.03
N ILE A 437 9.73 44.95 -6.86
CA ILE A 437 9.00 46.14 -6.41
C ILE A 437 7.52 45.98 -6.74
N VAL A 438 6.67 45.98 -5.71
CA VAL A 438 5.21 45.94 -5.83
C VAL A 438 4.62 47.16 -5.13
N ASN A 439 3.81 47.95 -5.84
CA ASN A 439 3.21 49.18 -5.32
C ASN A 439 4.24 50.14 -4.71
N GLY A 440 5.43 50.24 -5.31
CA GLY A 440 6.52 51.11 -4.85
C GLY A 440 7.26 50.62 -3.60
N LYS A 441 6.98 49.41 -3.11
CA LYS A 441 7.69 48.78 -1.99
C LYS A 441 8.50 47.59 -2.46
N LYS A 442 9.74 47.50 -2.00
CA LYS A 442 10.59 46.32 -2.18
C LYS A 442 9.99 45.17 -1.37
N LEU A 443 9.87 44.00 -1.98
CA LEU A 443 9.50 42.78 -1.27
C LEU A 443 10.72 42.25 -0.49
N GLU A 444 10.46 41.70 0.68
CA GLU A 444 11.47 41.09 1.54
C GLU A 444 11.28 39.57 1.57
N VAL A 445 12.37 38.86 1.89
CA VAL A 445 12.34 37.43 2.20
C VAL A 445 11.50 37.23 3.46
N ASP A 446 10.63 36.23 3.46
CA ASP A 446 9.86 35.83 4.64
C ASP A 446 9.85 34.31 4.71
N LEU A 447 10.72 33.73 5.55
CA LEU A 447 10.82 32.28 5.69
C LEU A 447 9.91 31.73 6.80
N GLY A 448 9.25 32.59 7.56
CA GLY A 448 8.46 32.18 8.73
C GLY A 448 9.21 31.18 9.62
N PRO A 449 8.56 30.09 10.07
CA PRO A 449 9.19 29.03 10.86
C PRO A 449 10.35 28.30 10.17
N LEU A 450 10.51 28.40 8.85
CA LEU A 450 11.62 27.76 8.14
C LEU A 450 12.95 28.50 8.37
N ALA A 451 12.93 29.74 8.87
CA ALA A 451 14.13 30.55 9.07
C ALA A 451 15.21 29.81 9.88
N VAL A 452 14.80 29.03 10.89
CA VAL A 452 15.70 28.28 11.79
C VAL A 452 16.61 27.29 11.05
N TYR A 453 16.17 26.80 9.89
CA TYR A 453 16.93 25.85 9.06
C TYR A 453 17.97 26.51 8.17
N TYR A 454 17.94 27.85 8.10
CA TYR A 454 18.79 28.64 7.23
C TYR A 454 19.58 29.71 8.00
N GLU A 455 19.55 29.65 9.33
CA GLU A 455 20.36 30.49 10.20
C GLU A 455 21.86 30.19 10.00
N GLY A 456 22.65 31.22 9.69
CA GLY A 456 24.10 31.10 9.53
C GLY A 456 24.63 31.14 8.10
N HIS A 457 23.75 31.06 7.08
CA HIS A 457 24.17 31.26 5.68
C HIS A 457 24.19 32.77 5.35
N GLU A 458 25.35 33.29 4.91
CA GLU A 458 25.61 34.73 4.79
C GLU A 458 24.62 35.49 3.89
N GLU A 459 24.05 34.85 2.86
CA GLU A 459 23.12 35.50 1.92
C GLU A 459 21.68 35.67 2.44
N ASN A 460 21.30 35.02 3.55
CA ASN A 460 19.98 35.17 4.16
C ASN A 460 19.92 36.27 5.24
N LYS A 461 21.08 36.82 5.63
CA LYS A 461 21.14 38.01 6.47
C LYS A 461 20.88 39.19 5.53
N GLY A 462 19.62 39.61 5.43
CA GLY A 462 19.27 40.86 4.76
C GLY A 462 20.25 41.95 5.23
N GLU A 463 20.74 42.76 4.30
CA GLU A 463 21.70 43.82 4.57
C GLU A 463 21.18 44.73 5.71
N GLU A 464 21.58 44.48 6.95
CA GLU A 464 21.52 45.47 8.01
C GLU A 464 22.61 46.51 7.69
N LYS A 465 22.20 47.59 7.02
CA LYS A 465 22.89 48.88 7.04
C LYS A 465 21.92 50.03 7.27
#